data_AF-A0A7C9ARW2-F1
#
_entry.id   AF-A0A7C9ARW2-F1
#
_cell.length_a   1.000
_cell.length_b   1.000
_cell.length_c   1.000
_cell.angle_alpha   90.00
_cell.angle_beta   90.00
_cell.angle_gamma   90.00
#
_symmetry.space_group_name_H-M   'P 1'
#
loop_
_entity.id
_entity.type
_entity.pdbx_description
1 polymer ?
#
loop_
_entity_poly.entity_id
_entity_poly.type
_entity_poly.pdbx_seq_one_letter_code
_entity_poly.pdbx_strand_id
1 'polypeptide(L)'
;RIRSSEVSVGHSYNLIDIPQRKILNVETASRNRISVYGIDEEPFFHANMYLHLQIPQVQDENSRSRQEIAASLPKQLKDDFLSLLGNTDDKKYPIYMTGPTLYTLCTALFDLDARSLSVIEGNPKEGKIAHVFRL
;
A
#
# COMPACT_ATOMS: atom_id res chain seq x y z
N ARG A 1 14.02 24.61 7.08
CA ARG A 1 13.29 24.09 5.90
C ARG A 1 14.30 23.93 4.77
N ILE A 2 14.67 22.70 4.42
CA ILE A 2 15.62 22.45 3.33
C ILE A 2 14.94 22.85 2.01
N ARG A 3 15.58 23.68 1.20
CA ARG A 3 15.10 24.18 -0.11
C ARG A 3 16.07 23.74 -1.20
N SER A 4 16.25 22.43 -1.35
CA SER A 4 17.02 21.86 -2.45
C SER A 4 16.07 21.00 -3.28
N SER A 5 16.04 21.23 -4.59
CA SER A 5 15.25 20.43 -5.54
C SER A 5 15.66 18.96 -5.57
N GLU A 6 16.84 18.64 -5.06
CA GLU A 6 17.39 17.29 -5.04
C GLU A 6 17.10 16.54 -3.72
N VAL A 7 16.53 17.22 -2.71
CA VAL A 7 16.20 16.60 -1.43
C VAL A 7 14.76 16.14 -1.44
N SER A 8 14.57 14.83 -1.52
CA SER A 8 13.29 14.15 -1.30
C SER A 8 13.40 13.16 -0.13
N VAL A 9 12.28 12.99 0.59
CA VAL A 9 12.14 11.95 1.60
C VAL A 9 12.00 10.61 0.89
N GLY A 10 12.55 9.55 1.50
CA GLY A 10 12.32 8.20 1.03
C GLY A 10 10.84 7.84 1.09
N HIS A 11 10.21 7.58 -0.05
CA HIS A 11 8.77 7.34 -0.10
C HIS A 11 8.35 6.48 -1.29
N SER A 12 7.25 5.75 -1.12
CA SER A 12 6.57 4.97 -2.15
C SER A 12 5.18 5.57 -2.37
N TYR A 13 4.87 5.94 -3.61
CA TYR A 13 3.58 6.51 -4.00
C TYR A 13 2.87 5.54 -4.92
N ASN A 14 1.60 5.23 -4.63
CA ASN A 14 0.71 4.59 -5.59
C ASN A 14 -0.10 5.68 -6.29
N LEU A 15 0.12 5.86 -7.58
CA LEU A 15 -0.57 6.83 -8.43
C LEU A 15 -1.56 6.10 -9.31
N ILE A 16 -2.78 6.65 -9.41
CA ILE A 16 -3.87 6.07 -10.18
C ILE A 16 -4.41 7.13 -11.14
N ASP A 17 -4.35 6.85 -12.43
CA ASP A 17 -5.10 7.57 -13.46
C ASP A 17 -6.44 6.87 -13.66
N ILE A 18 -7.51 7.46 -13.14
CA ILE A 18 -8.85 6.87 -13.15
C ILE A 18 -9.43 6.81 -14.58
N PRO A 19 -9.41 7.88 -15.39
CA PRO A 19 -9.88 7.81 -16.77
C PRO A 19 -9.15 6.78 -17.63
N GLN A 20 -7.82 6.70 -17.52
CA GLN A 20 -7.01 5.78 -18.33
C GLN A 20 -6.85 4.40 -17.71
N ARG A 21 -7.31 4.20 -16.47
CA ARG A 21 -7.16 2.97 -15.68
C ARG A 21 -5.71 2.52 -15.56
N LYS A 22 -4.80 3.46 -15.36
CA LYS A 22 -3.37 3.17 -15.19
C LYS A 22 -2.98 3.31 -13.72
N ILE A 23 -2.18 2.37 -13.25
CA ILE A 23 -1.67 2.36 -11.89
C ILE A 23 -0.15 2.34 -11.97
N LEU A 24 0.49 3.23 -11.22
CA LEU A 24 1.95 3.31 -11.12
C LEU A 24 2.35 3.24 -9.64
N ASN A 25 3.37 2.45 -9.32
CA ASN A 25 4.12 2.63 -8.09
C ASN A 25 5.37 3.48 -8.39
N VAL A 26 5.58 4.53 -7.59
CA VAL A 26 6.73 5.43 -7.73
C VAL A 26 7.49 5.48 -6.43
N GLU A 27 8.72 5.00 -6.46
CA GLU A 27 9.64 5.07 -5.32
C GLU A 27 10.61 6.22 -5.52
N THR A 28 10.81 7.02 -4.48
CA THR A 28 11.68 8.21 -4.53
C THR A 28 12.68 8.21 -3.39
N ALA A 29 13.87 8.73 -3.66
CA ALA A 29 14.89 9.04 -2.66
C ALA A 29 15.69 10.28 -3.09
N SER A 30 16.32 10.93 -2.10
CA SER A 30 17.16 12.12 -2.33
C SER A 30 18.20 11.89 -3.44
N ARG A 31 18.64 12.98 -4.07
CA ARG A 31 19.52 13.03 -5.24
C ARG A 31 18.85 12.53 -6.52
N ASN A 32 17.57 12.89 -6.71
CA ASN A 32 16.77 12.56 -7.89
C ASN A 32 16.74 11.06 -8.24
N ARG A 33 16.82 10.20 -7.22
CA ARG A 33 16.75 8.75 -7.41
C ARG A 33 15.29 8.34 -7.39
N ILE A 34 14.82 7.81 -8.52
CA ILE A 34 13.41 7.51 -8.75
C ILE A 34 13.33 6.16 -9.44
N SER A 35 12.37 5.34 -9.01
CA SER A 35 11.90 4.18 -9.76
C SER A 35 10.42 4.36 -10.07
N VAL A 36 10.03 4.05 -11.31
CA VAL A 36 8.64 4.06 -11.74
C VAL A 36 8.31 2.66 -12.23
N TYR A 37 7.30 2.04 -11.63
CA TYR A 37 6.85 0.69 -11.93
C TYR A 37 5.38 0.71 -12.34
N GLY A 38 5.07 0.17 -13.52
CA GLY A 38 3.70 0.00 -14.00
C GLY A 38 3.07 -1.22 -13.36
N ILE A 39 1.85 -1.06 -12.83
CA ILE A 39 1.07 -2.17 -12.29
C ILE A 39 -0.01 -2.52 -13.30
N ASP A 40 0.13 -3.71 -13.89
CA ASP A 40 -0.75 -4.26 -14.91
C ASP A 40 -1.61 -5.40 -14.33
N GLU A 41 -1.64 -6.57 -14.98
CA GLU A 41 -2.51 -7.70 -14.61
C GLU A 41 -2.10 -8.39 -13.30
N GLU A 42 -0.80 -8.40 -13.00
CA GLU A 42 -0.26 -9.08 -11.82
C GLU A 42 -0.53 -8.28 -10.53
N PRO A 43 -1.17 -8.89 -9.51
CA PRO A 43 -1.43 -8.22 -8.25
C PRO A 43 -0.17 -7.68 -7.57
N PHE A 44 -0.21 -6.42 -7.18
CA PHE A 44 0.92 -5.73 -6.57
C PHE A 44 0.71 -5.46 -5.07
N PHE A 45 1.76 -5.64 -4.28
CA PHE A 45 1.78 -5.30 -2.85
C PHE A 45 3.11 -4.64 -2.47
N HIS A 46 3.03 -3.56 -1.70
CA HIS A 46 4.18 -2.77 -1.26
C HIS A 46 4.03 -2.40 0.21
N ALA A 47 5.06 -2.66 1.01
CA ALA A 47 5.14 -2.29 2.42
C ALA A 47 6.01 -1.04 2.64
N ASN A 48 6.91 -1.03 3.63
CA ASN A 48 7.68 0.15 4.01
C ASN A 48 9.15 0.07 3.60
N MET A 49 9.46 -0.67 2.53
CA MET A 49 10.80 -0.85 1.98
C MET A 49 10.80 -0.69 0.47
N TYR A 50 11.90 -0.20 -0.11
CA TYR A 50 12.05 -0.12 -1.56
C TYR A 50 12.11 -1.53 -2.17
N LEU A 51 11.28 -1.76 -3.17
CA LEU A 51 11.25 -2.99 -3.97
C LEU A 51 12.00 -2.79 -5.30
N HIS A 52 11.81 -1.64 -5.94
CA HIS A 52 12.30 -1.40 -7.31
C HIS A 52 13.55 -0.53 -7.32
N LEU A 53 13.58 0.51 -6.48
CA LEU A 53 14.69 1.44 -6.34
C LEU A 53 15.83 0.78 -5.54
N GLN A 54 16.88 0.35 -6.26
CA GLN A 54 18.02 -0.34 -5.68
C GLN A 54 18.99 0.64 -5.00
N ILE A 55 18.74 0.93 -3.73
CA ILE A 55 19.61 1.78 -2.90
C ILE A 55 19.84 1.16 -1.52
N PRO A 56 20.91 1.56 -0.80
CA PRO A 56 21.07 1.18 0.59
C PRO A 56 19.85 1.63 1.42
N GLN A 57 19.24 0.68 2.12
CA GLN A 57 18.05 0.89 2.95
C GLN A 57 18.11 -0.01 4.19
N VAL A 58 17.40 0.40 5.24
CA VAL A 58 17.23 -0.43 6.44
C VAL A 58 16.32 -1.61 6.09
N GLN A 59 16.76 -2.80 6.46
CA GLN A 59 15.98 -4.03 6.31
C GLN A 59 15.03 -4.15 7.50
N ASP A 60 13.85 -3.54 7.39
CA ASP A 60 12.87 -3.50 8.46
C ASP A 60 12.09 -4.82 8.57
N GLU A 61 12.16 -5.45 9.74
CA GLU A 61 11.59 -6.78 9.98
C GLU A 61 10.07 -6.80 9.78
N ASN A 62 9.36 -5.74 10.19
CA ASN A 62 7.91 -5.67 10.07
C ASN A 62 7.49 -5.59 8.59
N SER A 63 8.22 -4.80 7.79
CA SER A 63 7.95 -4.66 6.37
C SER A 63 8.22 -5.96 5.62
N ARG A 64 9.31 -6.67 5.95
CA ARG A 64 9.60 -7.98 5.34
C ARG A 64 8.55 -9.03 5.69
N SER A 65 8.17 -9.16 6.96
CA SER A 65 7.14 -10.13 7.38
C SER A 65 5.83 -9.87 6.63
N ARG A 66 5.37 -8.62 6.55
CA ARG A 66 4.15 -8.28 5.81
C ARG A 66 4.26 -8.58 4.32
N GLN A 67 5.42 -8.36 3.71
CA GLN A 67 5.66 -8.69 2.30
C GLN A 67 5.59 -10.21 2.06
N GLU A 68 6.17 -11.01 2.95
CA GLU A 68 6.14 -12.48 2.88
C GLU A 68 4.72 -13.03 3.05
N ILE A 69 3.98 -12.53 4.05
CA ILE A 69 2.57 -12.87 4.27
C ILE A 69 1.75 -12.50 3.03
N ALA A 70 1.90 -11.27 2.54
CA ALA A 70 1.20 -10.84 1.34
C ALA A 70 1.53 -11.73 0.15
N ALA A 71 2.80 -12.07 -0.09
CA ALA A 71 3.19 -12.95 -1.19
C ALA A 71 2.49 -14.32 -1.15
N SER A 72 2.21 -14.85 0.05
CA SER A 72 1.55 -16.15 0.23
C SER A 72 0.02 -16.14 0.09
N LEU A 73 -0.63 -14.97 0.19
CA LEU A 73 -2.09 -14.88 0.23
C LEU A 73 -2.71 -14.60 -1.15
N PRO A 74 -3.93 -15.09 -1.42
CA PRO A 74 -4.68 -14.76 -2.64
C PRO A 74 -4.86 -13.25 -2.81
N LYS A 75 -4.89 -12.79 -4.07
CA LYS A 75 -5.07 -11.38 -4.47
C LYS A 75 -5.77 -11.27 -5.83
N GLN A 76 -6.78 -12.11 -6.08
CA GLN A 76 -7.46 -12.17 -7.37
C GLN A 76 -8.76 -11.36 -7.36
N LEU A 77 -9.47 -11.40 -6.25
CA LEU A 77 -10.75 -10.74 -6.06
C LEU A 77 -10.64 -9.58 -5.07
N LYS A 78 -11.58 -8.64 -5.15
CA LYS A 78 -11.71 -7.53 -4.19
C LYS A 78 -11.70 -8.03 -2.74
N ASP A 79 -12.44 -9.10 -2.45
CA ASP A 79 -12.53 -9.65 -1.09
C ASP A 79 -11.22 -10.32 -0.65
N ASP A 80 -10.40 -10.80 -1.59
CA ASP A 80 -9.05 -11.29 -1.28
C ASP A 80 -8.18 -10.14 -0.77
N PHE A 81 -8.21 -8.98 -1.44
CA PHE A 81 -7.47 -7.80 -1.02
C PHE A 81 -7.95 -7.26 0.34
N LEU A 82 -9.26 -7.19 0.57
CA LEU A 82 -9.80 -6.77 1.87
C LEU A 82 -9.42 -7.78 2.98
N SER A 83 -9.40 -9.07 2.65
CA SER A 83 -8.95 -10.12 3.56
C SER A 83 -7.45 -10.04 3.85
N LEU A 84 -6.63 -9.72 2.85
CA LEU A 84 -5.20 -9.47 3.01
C LEU A 84 -4.94 -8.27 3.91
N LEU A 85 -5.58 -7.13 3.63
CA LEU A 85 -5.42 -5.89 4.40
C LEU A 85 -5.95 -6.00 5.83
N GLY A 86 -6.91 -6.88 6.05
CA GLY A 86 -7.44 -7.22 7.37
C GLY A 86 -6.73 -8.37 8.08
N ASN A 87 -5.61 -8.85 7.54
CA ASN A 87 -4.89 -10.00 8.11
C ASN A 87 -4.27 -9.67 9.47
N THR A 88 -4.57 -10.52 10.46
CA THR A 88 -4.12 -10.40 11.86
C THR A 88 -3.39 -11.66 12.34
N ASP A 89 -2.93 -12.50 11.41
CA ASP A 89 -2.48 -13.87 11.74
C ASP A 89 -1.06 -13.86 12.34
N ASP A 90 -0.20 -12.95 11.88
CA ASP A 90 1.09 -12.71 12.51
C ASP A 90 0.89 -11.98 13.85
N LYS A 91 1.40 -12.58 14.94
CA LYS A 91 1.24 -12.06 16.30
C LYS A 91 2.11 -10.83 16.59
N LYS A 92 3.19 -10.65 15.83
CA LYS A 92 4.21 -9.60 16.02
C LYS A 92 4.01 -8.46 15.03
N TYR A 93 3.80 -8.79 13.76
CA TYR A 93 3.70 -7.83 12.65
C TYR A 93 2.54 -8.15 11.70
N PRO A 94 1.28 -8.15 12.20
CA PRO A 94 0.14 -8.32 11.31
C PRO A 94 0.09 -7.19 10.27
N ILE A 95 -0.62 -7.44 9.16
CA ILE A 95 -0.90 -6.39 8.18
C ILE A 95 -1.89 -5.38 8.79
N TYR A 96 -2.94 -5.88 9.41
CA TYR A 96 -3.88 -5.08 10.17
C TYR A 96 -3.40 -4.91 11.62
N MET A 97 -2.85 -3.74 11.94
CA MET A 97 -2.29 -3.45 13.26
C MET A 97 -3.37 -2.94 14.23
N THR A 98 -3.43 -3.51 15.43
CA THR A 98 -4.38 -3.13 16.49
C THR A 98 -3.70 -2.65 17.77
N GLY A 99 -2.41 -2.28 17.68
CA GLY A 99 -1.62 -1.81 18.81
C GLY A 99 -0.91 -2.90 19.61
N PRO A 100 -0.20 -2.51 20.68
CA PRO A 100 -0.09 -1.13 21.19
C PRO A 100 0.91 -0.25 20.41
N THR A 101 1.82 -0.84 19.63
CA THR A 101 2.93 -0.10 18.99
C THR A 101 2.49 0.69 17.77
N LEU A 102 1.64 0.09 16.91
CA LEU A 102 1.13 0.69 15.69
C LEU A 102 -0.35 0.36 15.55
N TYR A 103 -1.10 1.23 14.88
CA TYR A 103 -2.52 1.04 14.58
C TYR A 103 -2.79 1.29 13.10
N THR A 104 -3.55 0.40 12.47
CA THR A 104 -4.18 0.68 11.18
C THR A 104 -5.41 1.54 11.44
N LEU A 105 -5.40 2.78 10.96
CA LEU A 105 -6.47 3.75 11.24
C LEU A 105 -7.66 3.62 10.30
N CYS A 106 -7.39 3.36 9.01
CA CYS A 106 -8.42 3.17 8.00
C CYS A 106 -7.87 2.39 6.81
N THR A 107 -8.79 1.88 5.99
CA THR A 107 -8.51 1.33 4.66
C THR A 107 -9.22 2.17 3.61
N ALA A 108 -8.49 2.57 2.57
CA ALA A 108 -9.05 3.24 1.39
C ALA A 108 -9.12 2.25 0.22
N LEU A 109 -10.30 2.08 -0.36
CA LEU A 109 -10.52 1.25 -1.54
C LEU A 109 -10.92 2.14 -2.72
N PHE A 110 -10.10 2.14 -3.77
CA PHE A 110 -10.40 2.79 -5.04
C PHE A 110 -10.94 1.75 -6.01
N ASP A 111 -12.19 1.92 -6.43
CA ASP A 111 -12.84 1.08 -7.44
C ASP A 111 -12.85 1.84 -8.77
N LEU A 112 -12.04 1.37 -9.73
CA LEU A 112 -11.87 2.04 -11.03
C LEU A 112 -13.01 1.75 -12.01
N ASP A 113 -13.77 0.68 -11.78
CA ASP A 113 -14.96 0.35 -12.57
C ASP A 113 -16.14 1.19 -12.11
N ALA A 114 -16.39 1.22 -10.80
CA ALA A 114 -17.45 2.01 -10.20
C ALA A 114 -17.11 3.51 -10.11
N ARG A 115 -15.83 3.88 -10.32
CA ARG A 115 -15.27 5.23 -10.11
C ARG A 115 -15.63 5.76 -8.73
N SER A 116 -15.27 5.00 -7.71
CA SER A 116 -15.54 5.37 -6.33
C SER A 116 -14.32 5.18 -5.42
N LEU A 117 -14.29 5.97 -4.36
CA LEU A 117 -13.40 5.80 -3.22
C LEU A 117 -14.24 5.45 -2.01
N SER A 118 -14.03 4.27 -1.43
CA SER A 118 -14.61 3.87 -0.15
C SER A 118 -13.58 4.01 0.96
N VAL A 119 -13.97 4.62 2.08
CA VAL A 119 -13.19 4.62 3.32
C VAL A 119 -13.83 3.63 4.28
N ILE A 120 -13.04 2.66 4.73
CA ILE A 120 -13.43 1.62 5.68
C ILE A 120 -12.72 1.92 7.00
N GLU A 121 -13.52 2.06 8.06
CA GLU A 121 -13.02 2.18 9.44
C GLU A 121 -13.09 0.82 10.12
N GLY A 122 -12.08 0.50 10.92
CA GLY A 122 -11.94 -0.84 11.49
C GLY A 122 -11.36 -1.85 10.50
N ASN A 123 -11.46 -3.13 10.85
CA ASN A 123 -10.84 -4.20 10.07
C ASN A 123 -11.59 -4.38 8.73
N PRO A 124 -10.92 -4.23 7.56
CA PRO A 124 -11.58 -4.33 6.27
C PRO A 124 -12.19 -5.71 5.96
N LYS A 125 -11.81 -6.77 6.68
CA LYS A 125 -12.50 -8.08 6.63
C LYS A 125 -13.96 -8.02 7.05
N GLU A 126 -14.34 -7.05 7.89
CA GLU A 126 -15.73 -6.89 8.35
C GLU A 126 -16.63 -6.21 7.31
N GLY A 127 -16.05 -5.62 6.26
CA GLY A 127 -16.81 -4.99 5.16
C GLY A 127 -17.62 -3.74 5.52
N LYS A 128 -17.39 -3.14 6.71
CA LYS A 128 -18.12 -1.96 7.17
C LYS A 128 -17.57 -0.68 6.55
N ILE A 129 -18.20 -0.22 5.47
CA ILE A 129 -17.83 1.03 4.80
C ILE A 129 -18.35 2.22 5.61
N ALA A 130 -17.47 3.16 5.97
CA ALA A 130 -17.82 4.39 6.67
C ALA A 130 -18.29 5.48 5.69
N HIS A 131 -17.56 5.66 4.58
CA HIS A 131 -17.86 6.69 3.58
C HIS A 131 -17.60 6.19 2.15
N VAL A 132 -18.38 6.70 1.19
CA VAL A 132 -18.18 6.49 -0.24
C VAL A 132 -18.19 7.83 -0.97
N PHE A 133 -17.17 8.07 -1.78
CA PHE A 133 -17.02 9.24 -2.63
C PHE A 133 -17.05 8.81 -4.09
N ARG A 134 -17.67 9.63 -4.95
CA ARG A 134 -17.64 9.44 -6.40
C ARG A 134 -16.44 10.19 -6.99
N LEU A 135 -15.73 9.55 -7.91
CA LEU A 135 -14.52 10.07 -8.57
C LEU A 135 -14.80 10.43 -10.03
#